data_AF-A0A510J826-F1
#
_entry.id   AF-A0A510J826-F1
#
_cell.length_a   1.000
_cell.length_b   1.000
_cell.length_c   1.000
_cell.angle_alpha   90.00
_cell.angle_beta   90.00
_cell.angle_gamma   90.00
#
_symmetry.space_group_name_H-M   'P 1'
#
loop_
_entity.id
_entity.type
_entity.pdbx_description
1 polymer ?
#
loop_
_entity_poly.entity_id
_entity_poly.type
_entity_poly.pdbx_seq_one_letter_code
_entity_poly.pdbx_strand_id
1 'polypeptide(L)' 'MTFQEFLKGRKQYKDFVLIEENGDKEKIKEVSKQHGKKTNGYVLLYNRETEHLSKHQIYVSNRGYSILWRRRKILLNNFK' A
#
# COMPACT_ATOMS: atom_id res chain seq x y z
N MET A 1 -0.25 9.24 13.11
CA MET A 1 0.36 9.87 11.92
C MET A 1 -0.30 9.21 10.74
N THR A 2 -1.17 9.95 10.07
CA THR A 2 -2.00 9.42 8.98
C THR A 2 -1.16 9.11 7.73
N PHE A 3 -1.70 8.29 6.81
CA PHE A 3 -0.97 7.95 5.58
C PHE A 3 -0.54 9.18 4.81
N GLN A 4 -1.44 10.13 4.72
CA GLN A 4 -1.27 11.34 3.94
C GLN A 4 -0.14 12.19 4.51
N GLU A 5 0.04 12.20 5.83
CA GLU A 5 1.17 12.84 6.51
C GLU A 5 2.48 12.10 6.24
N PHE A 6 2.48 10.76 6.30
CA PHE A 6 3.65 9.95 5.97
C PHE A 6 4.10 10.15 4.51
N LEU A 7 3.14 10.15 3.58
CA LEU A 7 3.38 10.40 2.17
C LEU A 7 3.96 11.80 1.95
N LYS A 8 3.30 12.85 2.47
CA LYS A 8 3.77 14.24 2.40
C LYS A 8 5.15 14.46 3.03
N GLY A 9 5.44 13.79 4.14
CA GLY A 9 6.72 13.89 4.85
C GLY A 9 7.89 13.25 4.11
N ARG A 10 7.64 12.40 3.10
CA ARG A 10 8.68 11.74 2.32
C ARG A 10 8.70 12.33 0.91
N LYS A 11 9.82 12.98 0.53
CA LYS A 11 10.01 13.55 -0.83
C LYS A 11 9.60 12.62 -1.98
N GLN A 12 9.81 11.30 -1.82
CA GLN A 12 9.48 10.29 -2.84
C GLN A 12 8.00 9.96 -2.95
N TYR A 13 7.20 10.34 -1.94
CA TYR A 13 5.82 9.93 -1.81
C TYR A 13 4.85 11.11 -1.64
N LYS A 14 5.37 12.34 -1.60
CA LYS A 14 4.61 13.56 -1.28
C LYS A 14 3.41 13.80 -2.20
N ASP A 15 3.51 13.30 -3.43
CA ASP A 15 2.52 13.48 -4.48
C ASP A 15 1.51 12.32 -4.54
N PHE A 16 1.71 11.27 -3.74
CA PHE A 16 0.74 10.17 -3.67
C PHE A 16 -0.45 10.54 -2.79
N VAL A 17 -1.63 10.12 -3.22
CA VAL A 17 -2.89 10.25 -2.49
C VAL A 17 -3.54 8.88 -2.46
N LEU A 18 -3.89 8.43 -1.25
CA LEU A 18 -4.75 7.26 -1.09
C LEU A 18 -6.16 7.65 -1.51
N ILE A 19 -6.64 7.03 -2.58
CA ILE A 19 -7.99 7.23 -3.08
C ILE A 19 -8.94 6.24 -2.42
N GLU A 20 -8.55 4.97 -2.35
CA GLU A 20 -9.43 3.90 -1.91
C GLU A 20 -8.64 2.73 -1.31
N GLU A 21 -9.15 2.15 -0.22
CA GLU A 21 -8.79 0.82 0.26
C GLU A 21 -10.01 -0.08 0.06
N ASN A 22 -9.90 -1.13 -0.74
CA ASN A 22 -11.04 -1.96 -1.08
C ASN A 22 -10.67 -3.45 -1.14
N GLY A 23 -11.66 -4.32 -0.94
CA GLY A 23 -11.50 -5.76 -0.86
C GLY A 23 -11.11 -6.30 0.53
N ASP A 24 -11.17 -7.62 0.66
CA ASP A 24 -10.95 -8.32 1.92
C ASP A 24 -9.46 -8.57 2.16
N LYS A 25 -8.89 -7.83 3.11
CA LYS A 25 -7.48 -7.93 3.55
C LYS A 25 -7.20 -9.15 4.42
N GLU A 26 -8.22 -9.82 4.95
CA GLU A 26 -8.05 -11.04 5.75
C GLU A 26 -8.01 -12.28 4.85
N LYS A 27 -8.71 -12.21 3.72
CA LYS A 27 -8.74 -13.30 2.74
C LYS A 27 -7.44 -13.38 1.95
N ILE A 28 -6.66 -14.43 2.23
CA ILE A 28 -5.39 -14.71 1.54
C ILE A 28 -5.69 -15.27 0.15
N LYS A 29 -5.16 -14.61 -0.87
CA LYS A 29 -5.23 -15.05 -2.26
C LYS A 29 -4.07 -15.97 -2.64
N GLU A 30 -2.86 -15.61 -2.19
CA GLU A 30 -1.64 -16.30 -2.62
C GLU A 30 -0.52 -16.12 -1.58
N VAL A 31 0.40 -17.08 -1.48
CA VAL A 31 1.57 -16.97 -0.58
C VAL A 31 2.84 -16.79 -1.40
N SER A 32 3.43 -15.59 -1.36
CA SER A 32 4.72 -15.29 -1.97
C SER A 32 5.84 -15.52 -0.95
N LYS A 33 6.82 -16.37 -1.29
CA LYS A 33 8.02 -16.58 -0.47
C LYS A 33 8.81 -15.28 -0.24
N GLN A 34 8.82 -14.38 -1.22
CA GLN A 34 9.61 -13.14 -1.17
C GLN A 34 8.85 -11.98 -0.49
N HIS A 35 7.53 -11.91 -0.67
CA HIS A 35 6.75 -10.73 -0.30
C HIS A 35 5.74 -10.97 0.82
N GLY A 36 5.48 -12.22 1.19
CA GLY A 36 4.51 -12.61 2.21
C GLY A 36 3.18 -13.06 1.61
N LYS A 37 2.13 -13.05 2.41
CA LYS A 37 0.80 -13.51 1.98
C LYS A 37 0.09 -12.37 1.26
N LYS A 38 -0.16 -12.54 -0.03
CA LYS A 38 -0.96 -11.63 -0.84
C LYS A 38 -2.43 -11.83 -0.51
N THR A 39 -3.12 -10.74 -0.21
CA THR A 39 -4.53 -10.74 0.18
C THR A 39 -5.41 -10.41 -1.03
N ASN A 40 -6.73 -10.50 -0.87
CA ASN A 40 -7.69 -10.02 -1.87
C ASN A 40 -7.93 -8.51 -1.80
N GLY A 41 -7.43 -7.85 -0.74
CA GLY A 41 -7.46 -6.41 -0.58
C GLY A 41 -6.47 -5.70 -1.48
N TYR A 42 -6.85 -4.50 -1.92
CA TYR A 42 -6.00 -3.61 -2.69
C TYR A 42 -6.19 -2.16 -2.26
N VAL A 43 -5.21 -1.36 -2.64
CA VAL A 43 -5.15 0.07 -2.43
C VAL A 43 -5.01 0.77 -3.77
N LEU A 44 -5.79 1.81 -4.00
CA LEU A 44 -5.63 2.73 -5.13
C LEU A 44 -4.85 3.95 -4.67
N LEU A 45 -3.70 4.15 -5.29
CA LEU A 45 -2.87 5.33 -5.09
C LEU A 45 -2.92 6.19 -6.34
N TYR A 46 -3.23 7.47 -6.17
CA TYR A 46 -3.11 8.47 -7.21
C TYR A 46 -1.80 9.23 -7.05
N ASN A 47 -0.96 9.25 -8.07
CA ASN A 47 0.22 10.11 -8.10
C ASN A 47 -0.13 11.45 -8.76
N ARG A 48 -0.09 12.54 -8.00
CA ARG A 48 -0.34 13.90 -8.49
C ARG A 48 0.72 14.40 -9.45
N GLU A 49 1.97 13.94 -9.34
CA GLU A 49 3.07 14.39 -10.21
C GLU A 49 2.88 13.89 -11.63
N THR A 50 2.42 12.64 -11.78
CA THR A 50 2.27 11.98 -13.08
C THR A 50 0.82 11.78 -13.49
N GLU A 51 -0.12 12.31 -12.71
CA GLU A 51 -1.58 12.13 -12.83
C GLU A 51 -2.01 10.67 -13.02
N HIS A 52 -1.26 9.74 -12.42
CA HIS A 52 -1.41 8.31 -12.69
C HIS A 52 -2.04 7.60 -11.51
N LEU A 53 -3.06 6.79 -11.78
CA LEU A 53 -3.73 5.96 -10.80
C LEU A 53 -3.15 4.53 -10.83
N SER A 54 -2.54 4.10 -9.72
CA SER A 54 -1.93 2.78 -9.60
C SER A 54 -2.63 1.93 -8.54
N LYS A 55 -2.93 0.68 -8.92
CA LYS A 55 -3.54 -0.33 -8.04
C LYS A 55 -2.46 -1.19 -7.40
N HIS A 56 -2.41 -1.20 -6.07
CA HIS A 56 -1.46 -1.98 -5.28
C HIS A 56 -2.16 -3.04 -4.46
N GLN A 57 -1.69 -4.27 -4.56
CA GLN A 57 -2.20 -5.38 -3.74
C GLN A 57 -1.71 -5.24 -2.30
N ILE A 58 -2.57 -5.61 -1.35
CA ILE A 58 -2.24 -5.67 0.07
C ILE A 58 -1.60 -7.02 0.39
N TYR A 59 -0.48 -6.97 1.11
CA TYR A 59 0.25 -8.11 1.61
C TYR A 59 0.22 -8.11 3.13
N VAL A 60 -0.04 -9.27 3.72
CA VAL A 60 0.06 -9.48 5.17
C VAL A 60 1.34 -10.25 5.50
N SER A 61 2.02 -9.79 6.55
CA SER A 61 3.21 -10.42 7.11
C SER A 61 3.19 -10.26 8.64
N ASN A 62 4.16 -10.86 9.34
CA ASN A 62 4.28 -10.72 10.80
C ASN A 62 4.44 -9.27 11.26
N ARG A 63 4.83 -8.33 10.37
CA ARG A 63 4.93 -6.89 10.65
C ARG A 63 3.62 -6.12 10.42
N GLY A 64 2.56 -6.81 10.02
CA GLY A 64 1.27 -6.23 9.66
C GLY A 64 1.03 -6.17 8.15
N TYR A 65 0.02 -5.38 7.77
CA TYR A 65 -0.39 -5.16 6.39
C TYR A 65 0.55 -4.19 5.69
N SER A 66 0.81 -4.40 4.41
CA SER A 66 1.68 -3.54 3.60
C SER A 66 1.33 -3.59 2.12
N ILE A 67 1.74 -2.56 1.37
CA ILE A 67 1.73 -2.56 -0.10
C ILE A 67 3.16 -2.66 -0.64
N LEU A 68 3.30 -3.19 -1.85
CA LEU A 68 4.58 -3.24 -2.55
C LEU A 68 4.72 -2.04 -3.50
N TRP A 69 5.80 -1.25 -3.34
CA TRP A 69 6.13 -0.12 -4.20
C TRP A 69 7.61 -0.14 -4.56
N ARG A 70 7.94 -0.17 -5.87
CA ARG A 70 9.33 -0.19 -6.38
C ARG A 70 10.26 -1.12 -5.56
N ARG A 71 9.79 -2.34 -5.28
CA ARG A 71 10.46 -3.40 -4.48
C ARG A 71 10.53 -3.18 -2.96
N ARG A 72 9.96 -2.09 -2.43
CA ARG A 72 9.87 -1.82 -0.99
C ARG A 72 8.47 -2.14 -0.47
N LYS A 73 8.39 -2.51 0.82
CA LYS A 73 7.12 -2.70 1.53
C LYS A 73 6.80 -1.42 2.29
N ILE A 74 5.62 -0.87 2.05
CA ILE A 74 5.11 0.30 2.77
C ILE A 74 4.01 -0.21 3.70
N LEU A 75 4.20 -0.07 5.01
CA LEU A 75 3.28 -0.59 6.02
C LEU A 75 1.98 0.21 6.07
N LEU A 76 0.85 -0.48 6.00
CA LEU A 76 -0.50 0.06 6.14
C LEU A 76 -0.76 0.68 7.52
N ASN A 77 0.02 0.32 8.55
CA ASN A 77 -0.07 0.99 9.85
C ASN A 77 0.34 2.47 9.82
N ASN A 78 1.14 2.88 8.84
CA ASN A 78 1.40 4.30 8.61
C ASN A 78 0.18 5.02 8.05
N PHE A 79 -0.93 4.30 7.80
CA PHE A 79 -2.09 4.82 7.09
C PHE A 79 -3.23 5.29 8.00
N LYS A 80 -3.15 4.99 9.31
CA LYS A 80 -4.11 5.43 10.33
C LYS A 80 -3.64 6.68 11.08
#